data_AF-A0AAD7RKF6-F1
#
_entry.id   AF-A0AAD7RKF6-F1
#
_cell.length_a   1.000
_cell.length_b   1.000
_cell.length_c   1.000
_cell.angle_alpha   90.00
_cell.angle_beta   90.00
_cell.angle_gamma   90.00
#
_symmetry.space_group_name_H-M   'P 1'
#
loop_
_entity.id
_entity.type
_entity.pdbx_description
1 polymer ?
#
loop_
_entity_poly.entity_id
_entity_poly.type
_entity_poly.pdbx_seq_one_letter_code
_entity_poly.pdbx_strand_id
1 'polypeptide(L)'
;MVTVDKRIRVYPNQKPWMNREVQQLVKERNSAFRAGDRAHYSTARANLKRGIREAKADYRRKIEDHLDSNNSRQVWQGVQHITNYKTNLGAAEGDASLAEELNFFFARSR
;
A
#
# COMPACT_ATOMS: atom_id res chain seq x y z
N MET A 1 26.27 -13.82 15.97
CA MET A 1 25.43 -12.75 15.41
C MET A 1 24.08 -12.82 16.09
N VAL A 2 23.67 -11.80 16.85
CA VAL A 2 22.34 -11.77 17.48
C VAL A 2 21.37 -11.15 16.48
N THR A 3 20.52 -11.97 15.87
CA THR A 3 19.43 -11.50 15.02
C THR A 3 18.29 -11.01 15.91
N VAL A 4 18.05 -9.69 15.93
CA VAL A 4 16.91 -9.10 16.64
C VAL A 4 15.64 -9.35 15.82
N ASP A 5 14.79 -10.28 16.28
CA ASP A 5 13.47 -10.49 15.70
C ASP A 5 12.56 -9.30 16.05
N LYS A 6 12.02 -8.63 15.02
CA LYS A 6 11.17 -7.45 15.19
C LYS A 6 9.77 -7.78 14.69
N ARG A 7 8.89 -8.16 15.60
CA ARG A 7 7.51 -8.54 15.30
C ARG A 7 6.67 -7.29 14.99
N ILE A 8 6.34 -7.07 13.72
CA ILE A 8 5.50 -5.96 13.26
C ILE A 8 4.04 -6.42 13.19
N ARG A 9 3.16 -5.80 13.99
CA ARG A 9 1.71 -6.07 13.94
C ARG A 9 1.05 -5.16 12.89
N VAL A 10 0.75 -5.74 11.73
CA VAL A 10 0.07 -5.06 10.61
C VAL A 10 -1.43 -5.31 10.74
N TYR A 11 -2.23 -4.25 10.85
CA TYR A 11 -3.69 -4.38 10.87
C TYR A 11 -4.23 -4.44 9.44
N PRO A 12 -5.30 -5.24 9.17
CA PRO A 12 -5.84 -5.43 7.81
C PRO A 12 -6.28 -4.15 7.08
N ASN A 13 -6.51 -3.05 7.81
CA ASN A 13 -6.92 -1.75 7.27
C ASN A 13 -5.87 -0.64 7.53
N GLN A 14 -4.59 -1.01 7.62
CA GLN A 14 -3.54 0.01 7.61
C GLN A 14 -3.49 0.67 6.25
N LYS A 15 -3.84 1.95 6.24
CA LYS A 15 -3.74 2.76 5.02
C LYS A 15 -2.29 2.72 4.53
N PRO A 16 -2.04 2.55 3.23
CA PRO A 16 -0.69 2.31 2.69
C PRO A 16 0.27 3.50 2.89
N TRP A 17 -0.26 4.70 3.14
CA TRP A 17 0.52 5.89 3.53
C TRP A 17 0.85 5.96 5.03
N MET A 18 0.40 5.01 5.87
CA MET A 18 0.74 4.93 7.30
C MET A 18 2.14 4.31 7.52
N ASN A 19 3.16 5.03 7.07
CA ASN A 19 4.56 4.62 7.20
C ASN A 19 5.11 4.88 8.63
N ARG A 20 6.39 4.51 8.86
CA ARG A 20 7.07 4.67 10.16
C ARG A 20 7.15 6.12 10.62
N GLU A 21 7.32 7.07 9.70
CA GLU A 21 7.43 8.50 10.01
C GLU A 21 6.09 9.05 10.50
N VAL A 22 4.99 8.74 9.81
CA VAL A 22 3.65 9.11 10.25
C VAL A 22 3.32 8.50 11.61
N GLN A 23 3.71 7.23 11.85
CA GLN A 23 3.54 6.60 13.16
C GLN A 23 4.33 7.32 14.26
N GLN A 24 5.55 7.78 13.95
CA GLN A 24 6.39 8.53 14.88
C GLN A 24 5.76 9.90 15.22
N LEU A 25 5.27 10.64 14.21
CA LEU A 25 4.55 11.90 14.40
C LEU A 25 3.27 11.72 15.23
N VAL A 26 2.55 10.61 15.06
CA VAL A 26 1.39 10.27 15.90
C VAL A 26 1.82 10.06 17.36
N LYS A 27 2.93 9.35 17.59
CA LYS A 27 3.46 9.12 18.94
C LYS A 27 3.87 10.44 19.61
N GLU A 28 4.59 11.30 18.91
CA GLU A 28 5.03 12.62 19.41
C GLU A 28 3.85 13.54 19.76
N ARG A 29 2.83 13.59 18.90
CA ARG A 29 1.61 14.34 19.20
C ARG A 29 0.91 13.79 20.45
N ASN A 30 0.82 12.46 20.56
CA ASN A 30 0.20 11.80 21.71
C ASN A 30 0.99 11.97 23.00
N SER A 31 2.33 11.99 22.95
CA SER A 31 3.16 12.27 24.13
C SER A 31 3.01 13.72 24.57
N ALA A 32 3.02 14.68 23.63
CA ALA A 32 2.79 16.10 23.92
C ALA A 32 1.41 16.33 24.58
N PHE A 33 0.38 15.65 24.07
CA PHE A 33 -0.96 15.70 24.66
C PHE A 33 -0.99 15.19 26.11
N ARG A 34 -0.35 14.04 26.37
CA ARG A 34 -0.29 13.45 27.72
C ARG A 34 0.53 14.29 28.69
N ALA A 35 1.55 14.99 28.21
CA ALA A 35 2.38 15.88 29.02
C ALA A 35 1.70 17.23 29.33
N GLY A 36 0.57 17.56 28.69
CA GLY A 36 -0.11 18.84 28.87
C GLY A 36 0.59 20.04 28.23
N ASP A 37 1.70 19.84 27.52
CA ASP A 37 2.45 20.91 26.85
C ASP A 37 1.71 21.36 25.58
N ARG A 38 1.05 22.51 25.68
CA ARG A 38 0.20 23.04 24.60
C ARG A 38 1.00 23.58 23.42
N ALA A 39 2.19 24.15 23.66
CA ALA A 39 3.03 24.69 22.60
C ALA A 39 3.66 23.55 21.78
N HIS A 40 4.19 22.55 22.47
CA HIS A 40 4.73 21.36 21.83
C HIS A 40 3.63 20.56 21.12
N TYR A 41 2.44 20.43 21.72
CA TYR A 41 1.30 19.79 21.08
C TYR A 41 0.88 20.47 19.78
N SER A 42 0.82 21.81 19.76
CA SER A 42 0.47 22.58 18.56
C SER A 42 1.44 22.29 17.41
N THR A 43 2.74 22.30 17.74
CA THR A 43 3.82 22.01 16.78
C THR A 43 3.76 20.57 16.28
N ALA A 44 3.65 19.59 17.18
CA ALA A 44 3.53 18.18 16.83
C ALA A 44 2.28 17.90 15.97
N ARG A 45 1.17 18.58 16.23
CA ARG A 45 -0.05 18.49 15.43
C ARG A 45 0.14 19.06 14.02
N ALA A 46 0.81 20.21 13.88
CA ALA A 46 1.12 20.78 12.57
C ALA A 46 2.06 19.87 11.75
N ASN A 47 3.09 19.34 12.40
CA ASN A 47 4.03 18.38 11.80
C ASN A 47 3.32 17.10 11.36
N LEU A 48 2.44 16.55 12.19
CA LEU A 48 1.63 15.38 11.83
C LEU A 48 0.76 15.64 10.59
N LYS A 49 0.11 16.80 10.50
CA LYS A 49 -0.70 17.17 9.33
C LYS A 49 0.15 17.24 8.07
N ARG A 50 1.36 17.82 8.16
CA ARG A 50 2.31 17.90 7.04
C ARG A 50 2.78 16.50 6.63
N GLY A 51 3.27 15.70 7.57
CA GLY A 51 3.77 14.35 7.28
C GLY A 51 2.71 13.42 6.67
N ILE A 52 1.44 13.52 7.10
CA ILE A 52 0.35 12.76 6.45
C ILE A 52 0.15 13.22 5.00
N ARG A 53 0.28 14.52 4.70
CA ARG A 53 0.13 15.03 3.33
C ARG A 53 1.26 14.53 2.44
N GLU A 54 2.49 14.59 2.93
CA GLU A 54 3.69 14.11 2.24
C GLU A 54 3.61 12.60 1.98
N ALA A 55 3.31 11.79 3.00
CA ALA A 55 3.19 10.35 2.85
C ALA A 55 2.08 9.93 1.86
N LYS A 56 0.98 10.68 1.81
CA LYS A 56 -0.07 10.47 0.79
C LYS A 56 0.39 10.84 -0.61
N ALA A 57 1.13 11.95 -0.77
CA ALA A 57 1.68 12.36 -2.05
C ALA A 57 2.71 11.35 -2.56
N ASP A 58 3.57 10.84 -1.68
CA ASP A 58 4.55 9.80 -2.01
C ASP A 58 3.87 8.51 -2.46
N TYR A 59 2.83 8.08 -1.73
CA TYR A 59 2.06 6.91 -2.11
C TYR A 59 1.37 7.09 -3.46
N ARG A 60 0.79 8.27 -3.71
CA ARG A 60 0.19 8.61 -5.00
C ARG A 60 1.21 8.53 -6.13
N ARG A 61 2.38 9.17 -5.98
CA ARG A 61 3.46 9.12 -6.97
C ARG A 61 3.88 7.69 -7.29
N LYS A 62 4.06 6.86 -6.26
CA LYS A 62 4.38 5.44 -6.45
C LYS A 62 3.34 4.71 -7.28
N ILE A 63 2.04 4.98 -7.09
CA ILE A 63 0.99 4.36 -7.92
C ILE A 63 1.08 4.86 -9.36
N GLU A 64 1.21 6.17 -9.56
CA GLU A 64 1.34 6.78 -10.88
C GLU A 64 2.55 6.20 -11.64
N ASP A 65 3.70 6.06 -10.98
CA ASP A 65 4.91 5.43 -11.54
C ASP A 65 4.67 3.99 -12.02
N HIS A 66 3.85 3.21 -11.31
CA HIS A 66 3.51 1.84 -11.74
C HIS A 66 2.64 1.84 -13.01
N LEU A 67 1.75 2.83 -13.14
CA LEU A 67 0.82 2.94 -14.28
C LEU A 67 1.51 3.48 -15.53
N ASP A 68 2.49 4.38 -15.37
CA ASP A 68 3.24 4.98 -16.47
C ASP A 68 4.39 4.07 -16.97
N SER A 69 4.59 2.91 -16.34
CA SER A 69 5.64 1.96 -16.73
C SER A 69 5.26 1.20 -18.02
N ASN A 70 6.25 0.97 -18.91
CA ASN A 70 6.11 0.08 -20.08
C ASN A 70 6.01 -1.41 -19.71
N ASN A 71 5.78 -1.74 -18.42
CA ASN A 71 5.73 -3.09 -17.90
C ASN A 71 4.30 -3.42 -17.44
N SER A 72 3.59 -4.24 -18.21
CA SER A 72 2.21 -4.67 -17.91
C SER A 72 2.06 -5.29 -16.52
N ARG A 73 3.10 -5.94 -15.98
CA ARG A 73 3.09 -6.49 -14.62
C ARG A 73 3.06 -5.41 -13.55
N GLN A 74 3.80 -4.32 -13.74
CA GLN A 74 3.83 -3.19 -12.80
C GLN A 74 2.51 -2.41 -12.85
N VAL A 75 1.96 -2.20 -14.05
CA VAL A 75 0.61 -1.61 -14.21
C VAL A 75 -0.42 -2.43 -13.44
N TRP A 76 -0.40 -3.76 -13.58
CA TRP A 76 -1.32 -4.63 -12.86
C TRP A 76 -1.13 -4.57 -11.34
N GLN A 77 0.11 -4.48 -10.84
CA GLN A 77 0.37 -4.25 -9.42
C GLN A 77 -0.24 -2.93 -8.93
N GLY A 78 -0.15 -1.85 -9.72
CA GLY A 78 -0.79 -0.57 -9.43
C GLY A 78 -2.31 -0.70 -9.29
N VAL A 79 -2.96 -1.40 -10.23
CA VAL A 79 -4.41 -1.67 -10.20
C VAL A 79 -4.80 -2.50 -8.97
N GLN A 80 -4.03 -3.52 -8.62
CA GLN A 80 -4.25 -4.32 -7.42
C GLN A 80 -4.15 -3.47 -6.14
N HIS A 81 -3.18 -2.56 -6.06
CA HIS A 81 -3.01 -1.66 -4.93
C HIS A 81 -4.18 -0.68 -4.76
N ILE A 82 -4.76 -0.18 -5.85
CA ILE A 82 -5.93 0.73 -5.81
C ILE A 82 -7.18 -0.02 -5.38
N THR A 83 -7.39 -1.21 -5.92
CA THR A 83 -8.62 -2.01 -5.71
C THR A 83 -8.59 -2.86 -4.44
N ASN A 84 -7.43 -2.94 -3.77
CA ASN A 84 -7.15 -3.92 -2.71
C ASN A 84 -7.46 -5.36 -3.18
N TYR A 85 -7.36 -5.61 -4.48
CA TYR A 85 -7.64 -6.90 -5.09
C TYR A 85 -6.53 -7.87 -4.73
N LYS A 86 -6.88 -8.88 -3.91
CA LYS A 86 -6.01 -10.02 -3.65
C LYS A 86 -6.28 -11.05 -4.72
N THR A 87 -5.26 -11.42 -5.48
CA THR A 87 -5.34 -12.56 -6.39
C THR A 87 -5.65 -13.79 -5.53
N ASN A 88 -6.85 -14.35 -5.68
CA ASN A 88 -7.11 -15.69 -5.19
C ASN A 88 -6.35 -16.61 -6.14
N LEU A 89 -5.12 -17.00 -5.76
CA LEU A 89 -4.38 -18.10 -6.38
C LEU A 89 -4.99 -19.44 -5.93
N GLY A 90 -6.31 -19.53 -5.81
CA GLY A 90 -6.95 -20.81 -6.00
C GLY A 90 -6.59 -21.18 -7.42
N ALA A 91 -5.64 -22.10 -7.59
CA ALA A 91 -5.41 -22.72 -8.87
C ALA A 91 -6.79 -23.19 -9.31
N ALA A 92 -7.38 -22.51 -10.30
CA ALA A 92 -8.43 -23.17 -11.06
C ALA A 92 -7.77 -24.46 -11.51
N GLU A 93 -8.36 -25.61 -11.17
CA GLU A 93 -7.98 -26.84 -11.84
C GLU A 93 -8.15 -26.56 -13.33
N GLY A 94 -7.03 -26.25 -13.98
CA GLY A 94 -7.00 -25.86 -15.37
C GLY A 94 -7.15 -27.13 -16.15
N ASP A 95 -8.38 -27.43 -16.56
CA ASP A 95 -8.61 -28.46 -17.57
C ASP A 95 -8.01 -27.96 -18.88
N ALA A 96 -7.14 -28.77 -19.49
CA ALA A 96 -6.54 -28.47 -20.78
C ALA A 96 -7.59 -28.24 -21.87
N SER A 97 -8.78 -28.86 -21.73
CA SER A 97 -9.91 -28.65 -22.64
C SER A 97 -10.41 -27.20 -22.61
N LEU A 98 -10.47 -26.59 -21.41
CA LEU A 98 -10.90 -25.21 -21.22
C LEU A 98 -9.89 -24.23 -21.82
N ALA A 99 -8.60 -24.52 -21.71
CA ALA A 99 -7.54 -23.70 -22.32
C ALA A 99 -7.64 -23.71 -23.85
N GLU A 100 -7.92 -24.87 -24.45
CA GLU A 100 -8.12 -25.03 -25.89
C GLU A 100 -9.36 -24.27 -26.38
N GLU A 101 -10.47 -24.33 -25.64
CA GLU A 101 -11.72 -23.61 -25.95
C GLU A 101 -11.50 -22.08 -25.91
N LEU A 102 -10.82 -21.58 -24.87
CA LEU A 102 -10.50 -20.17 -24.74
C LEU A 102 -9.58 -19.69 -25.86
N ASN A 103 -8.60 -20.50 -26.26
CA ASN A 103 -7.75 -20.19 -27.41
C ASN A 103 -8.57 -20.09 -28.70
N PHE A 104 -9.51 -21.01 -28.94
CA PHE A 104 -10.39 -20.93 -30.11
C PHE A 104 -11.27 -19.68 -30.11
N PHE A 105 -11.78 -19.28 -28.94
CA PHE A 105 -12.66 -18.13 -28.79
C PHE A 105 -11.92 -16.79 -29.00
N PHE A 106 -10.72 -16.63 -28.42
CA PHE A 106 -9.98 -15.37 -28.43
C PHE A 106 -8.93 -15.25 -29.55
N ALA A 107 -8.36 -16.36 -30.05
CA ALA A 107 -7.35 -16.33 -31.11
C ALA A 107 -7.94 -16.24 -32.51
N ARG A 108 -9.28 -16.26 -32.64
CA ARG A 108 -9.94 -16.06 -33.93
C ARG A 108 -10.09 -14.56 -34.20
N SER A 109 -8.99 -13.93 -34.60
CA SER A 109 -9.00 -12.63 -35.28
C SER A 109 -9.83 -12.74 -36.57
N ARG A 110 -10.70 -11.76 -36.79
CA ARG A 110 -11.20 -11.43 -38.13
C ARG A 110 -10.12 -10.71 -38.91
#